data_AF-A0A831UPB4-F1
#
_entry.id   AF-A0A831UPB4-F1
#
_cell.length_a   1.000
_cell.length_b   1.000
_cell.length_c   1.000
_cell.angle_alpha   90.00
_cell.angle_beta   90.00
_cell.angle_gamma   90.00
#
_symmetry.space_group_name_H-M   'P 1'
#
loop_
_entity.id
_entity.type
_entity.pdbx_description
1 polymer ?
#
loop_
_entity_poly.entity_id
_entity_poly.type
_entity_poly.pdbx_seq_one_letter_code
_entity_poly.pdbx_strand_id
1 'polypeptide(L)'
;MSALSPEDVKYSPGRVFLVAMILVAATPVYWLETEIRGERPPQAGENEDLYQGVYPALHYGFERMRNGDIPLWNPHQACGVPFLADCNHSLLHPINIVFCIAPTERAMALQVFVGLTLMGLLMVLFLRELGVGYSAALAGGVAYAFSGASASMASRPALLATMACSPMLFWALRVYSRHWRMSGAVLTGLALALLVLAGAPA
;
A
#
# COMPACT_ATOMS: atom_id res chain seq x y z
N MET A 1 -24.70 31.89 -6.39
CA MET A 1 -23.38 31.50 -6.91
C MET A 1 -22.37 31.67 -5.77
N SER A 2 -22.18 30.63 -4.95
CA SER A 2 -21.20 30.63 -3.88
C SER A 2 -19.80 30.55 -4.50
N ALA A 3 -18.99 31.59 -4.28
CA ALA A 3 -17.60 31.59 -4.68
C ALA A 3 -16.89 30.40 -4.01
N LEU A 4 -16.44 29.44 -4.81
CA LEU A 4 -15.61 28.33 -4.37
C LEU A 4 -14.35 28.92 -3.73
N SER A 5 -14.03 28.48 -2.52
CA SER A 5 -12.84 28.93 -1.81
C SER A 5 -11.58 28.53 -2.61
N PRO A 6 -10.45 29.25 -2.50
CA PRO A 6 -9.21 28.87 -3.18
C PRO A 6 -8.72 27.44 -2.81
N GLU A 7 -9.23 26.86 -1.72
CA GLU A 7 -9.00 25.46 -1.32
C GLU A 7 -9.77 24.47 -2.21
N ASP A 8 -10.98 24.82 -2.67
CA ASP A 8 -11.82 23.99 -3.56
C ASP A 8 -11.24 23.87 -4.98
N VAL A 9 -10.45 24.86 -5.41
CA VAL A 9 -9.73 24.81 -6.71
C VAL A 9 -8.48 23.92 -6.62
N LYS A 10 -7.95 23.72 -5.42
CA LYS A 10 -6.73 22.94 -5.18
C LYS A 10 -6.97 21.45 -5.45
N TYR A 11 -8.12 20.95 -5.02
CA TYR A 11 -8.59 19.57 -5.18
C TYR A 11 -9.86 19.51 -6.06
N SER A 12 -9.68 19.55 -7.39
CA SER A 12 -10.81 19.33 -8.29
C SER A 12 -11.14 17.83 -8.30
N PRO A 13 -12.35 17.41 -7.89
CA PRO A 13 -12.69 15.99 -7.77
C PRO A 13 -12.56 15.26 -9.12
N GLY A 14 -12.91 15.92 -10.23
CA GLY A 14 -12.75 15.37 -11.57
C GLY A 14 -11.28 15.13 -11.96
N ARG A 15 -10.36 16.01 -11.54
CA ARG A 15 -8.92 15.83 -11.83
C ARG A 15 -8.31 14.74 -10.97
N VAL A 16 -8.68 14.65 -9.70
CA VAL A 16 -8.24 13.56 -8.81
C VAL A 16 -8.77 12.22 -9.33
N PHE A 17 -10.02 12.17 -9.79
CA PHE A 17 -10.60 10.99 -10.40
C PHE A 17 -9.86 10.56 -11.68
N LEU A 18 -9.50 11.52 -12.54
CA LEU A 18 -8.74 11.25 -13.76
C LEU A 18 -7.34 10.72 -13.45
N VAL A 19 -6.65 11.29 -12.46
CA VAL A 19 -5.35 10.79 -11.98
C VAL A 19 -5.47 9.36 -11.45
N ALA A 20 -6.49 9.09 -10.63
CA ALA A 20 -6.76 7.74 -10.12
C ALA A 20 -6.97 6.75 -11.28
N MET A 21 -7.78 7.13 -12.28
CA MET A 21 -8.02 6.33 -13.48
C MET A 21 -6.73 6.03 -14.26
N ILE A 22 -5.84 7.02 -14.42
CA ILE A 22 -4.54 6.82 -15.08
C ILE A 22 -3.67 5.83 -14.30
N LEU A 23 -3.58 5.97 -12.98
CA LEU A 23 -2.78 5.07 -12.14
C LEU A 23 -3.32 3.64 -12.18
N VAL A 24 -4.64 3.49 -12.07
CA VAL A 24 -5.35 2.21 -12.20
C VAL A 24 -5.07 1.58 -13.57
N ALA A 25 -5.13 2.36 -14.66
CA ALA A 25 -4.86 1.88 -16.01
C ALA A 25 -3.38 1.55 -16.27
N ALA A 26 -2.44 2.24 -15.60
CA ALA A 26 -1.00 2.00 -15.73
C ALA A 26 -0.54 0.75 -14.97
N THR A 27 -1.27 0.32 -13.95
CA THR A 27 -0.93 -0.84 -13.12
C THR A 27 -0.84 -2.16 -13.90
N PRO A 28 -1.80 -2.53 -14.78
CA PRO A 28 -1.67 -3.74 -15.59
C PRO A 28 -0.53 -3.67 -16.62
N VAL A 29 -0.18 -2.48 -17.11
CA VAL A 29 0.96 -2.29 -18.03
C VAL A 29 2.27 -2.58 -17.31
N TYR A 30 2.43 -2.05 -16.09
CA TYR A 30 3.59 -2.33 -15.25
C TYR A 30 3.73 -3.81 -14.89
N TRP A 31 2.60 -4.47 -14.63
CA TRP A 31 2.58 -5.91 -14.34
C TRP A 31 3.11 -6.71 -15.54
N LEU A 32 2.73 -6.35 -16.76
CA LEU A 32 3.19 -7.03 -17.98
C LEU A 32 4.69 -6.87 -18.25
N GLU A 33 5.31 -5.78 -17.80
CA GLU A 33 6.77 -5.58 -17.93
C GLU A 33 7.57 -6.24 -16.80
N THR A 34 7.00 -6.32 -15.60
CA THR A 34 7.67 -6.91 -14.43
C THR A 34 7.49 -8.43 -14.34
N GLU A 35 6.51 -9.00 -15.04
CA GLU A 35 6.34 -10.44 -15.16
C GLU A 35 7.44 -11.05 -16.04
N ILE A 36 8.44 -11.68 -15.40
CA ILE A 36 9.54 -12.38 -16.08
C ILE A 36 8.94 -13.52 -16.93
N ARG A 37 8.82 -13.30 -18.24
CA ARG A 37 8.36 -14.32 -19.20
C ARG A 37 9.47 -15.34 -19.47
N GLY A 38 9.33 -16.52 -18.89
CA GLY A 38 9.80 -17.75 -19.53
C GLY A 38 11.24 -18.21 -19.28
N GLU A 39 12.01 -17.60 -18.38
CA GLU A 39 13.29 -18.17 -17.94
C GLU A 39 13.15 -18.81 -16.55
N ARG A 40 13.71 -20.02 -16.38
CA ARG A 40 13.79 -20.68 -15.07
C ARG A 40 14.48 -19.71 -14.10
N PRO A 41 13.83 -19.29 -13.00
CA PRO A 41 14.48 -18.40 -12.05
C PRO A 41 15.78 -19.05 -11.57
N PRO A 42 16.88 -18.28 -11.44
CA PRO A 42 18.07 -18.77 -10.77
C PRO A 42 17.69 -19.39 -9.41
N GLN A 43 18.35 -20.45 -8.98
CA GLN A 43 18.02 -21.20 -7.75
C GLN A 43 18.04 -20.33 -6.47
N ALA A 44 18.61 -19.12 -6.52
CA ALA A 44 18.43 -18.06 -5.54
C ALA A 44 17.54 -16.97 -6.17
N GLY A 45 16.23 -17.18 -6.15
CA GLY A 45 15.28 -16.27 -6.79
C GLY A 45 14.93 -15.10 -5.87
N GLU A 46 14.83 -13.89 -6.41
CA GLU A 46 14.34 -12.69 -5.69
C GLU A 46 12.97 -12.88 -5.00
N ASN A 47 12.25 -13.95 -5.36
CA ASN A 47 10.94 -14.33 -4.81
C ASN A 47 10.97 -15.63 -3.98
N GLU A 48 12.14 -16.17 -3.62
CA GLU A 48 12.20 -17.39 -2.81
C GLU A 48 11.50 -17.21 -1.47
N ASP A 49 11.75 -16.09 -0.79
CA ASP A 49 11.07 -15.70 0.45
C ASP A 49 9.55 -15.58 0.29
N LEU A 50 9.09 -15.19 -0.90
CA LEU A 50 7.67 -15.08 -1.20
C LEU A 50 7.00 -16.45 -1.13
N TYR A 51 7.57 -17.43 -1.83
CA TYR A 51 6.98 -18.77 -1.92
C TYR A 51 7.23 -19.60 -0.66
N GLN A 52 8.37 -19.42 0.01
CA GLN A 52 8.72 -20.22 1.19
C GLN A 52 8.19 -19.65 2.52
N GLY A 53 8.10 -18.33 2.64
CA GLY A 53 7.72 -17.66 3.89
C GLY A 53 6.40 -16.91 3.80
N VAL A 54 6.33 -15.92 2.91
CA VAL A 54 5.25 -14.92 2.90
C VAL A 54 3.91 -15.56 2.50
N TYR A 55 3.87 -16.31 1.40
CA TYR A 55 2.66 -16.94 0.90
C TYR A 55 2.02 -17.91 1.92
N PRO A 56 2.74 -18.93 2.45
CA PRO A 56 2.14 -19.87 3.40
C PRO A 56 1.69 -19.19 4.69
N ALA A 57 2.44 -18.19 5.17
CA ALA A 57 2.05 -17.42 6.34
C ALA A 57 0.74 -16.65 6.10
N LEU A 58 0.64 -15.88 5.02
CA LEU A 58 -0.57 -15.14 4.68
C LEU A 58 -1.75 -16.09 4.42
N HIS A 59 -1.51 -17.23 3.78
CA HIS A 59 -2.53 -18.25 3.56
C HIS A 59 -3.10 -18.76 4.89
N TYR A 60 -2.23 -19.21 5.79
CA TYR A 60 -2.62 -19.68 7.12
C TYR A 60 -3.37 -18.62 7.94
N GLY A 61 -2.85 -17.39 7.99
CA GLY A 61 -3.42 -16.30 8.78
C GLY A 61 -4.81 -15.90 8.30
N PHE A 62 -4.96 -15.65 7.00
CA PHE A 62 -6.21 -15.17 6.43
C PHE A 62 -7.25 -16.26 6.22
N GLU A 63 -6.85 -17.53 6.03
CA GLU A 63 -7.78 -18.65 6.05
C GLU A 63 -8.46 -18.77 7.42
N ARG A 64 -7.69 -18.70 8.52
CA ARG A 64 -8.26 -18.70 9.88
C ARG A 64 -9.17 -17.51 10.13
N MET A 65 -8.76 -16.30 9.75
CA MET A 65 -9.61 -15.12 9.88
C MET A 65 -10.91 -15.24 9.07
N ARG A 66 -10.86 -15.83 7.86
CA ARG A 66 -12.06 -16.11 7.05
C ARG A 66 -13.01 -17.09 7.73
N ASN A 67 -12.48 -18.02 8.52
CA ASN A 67 -13.28 -18.97 9.31
C ASN A 67 -13.77 -18.39 10.65
N GLY A 68 -13.46 -17.12 10.95
CA GLY A 68 -13.85 -16.45 12.19
C GLY A 68 -12.87 -16.64 13.36
N ASP A 69 -11.72 -17.29 13.12
CA ASP A 69 -10.70 -17.53 14.12
C ASP A 69 -9.58 -16.47 14.04
N ILE A 70 -9.16 -15.97 15.19
CA ILE A 70 -8.01 -15.06 15.28
C ILE A 70 -6.72 -15.90 15.34
N PRO A 71 -5.80 -15.81 14.36
CA PRO A 71 -4.60 -16.64 14.30
C PRO A 71 -3.54 -16.15 15.30
N LEU A 72 -3.70 -16.51 16.57
CA LEU A 72 -2.77 -16.11 17.64
C LEU A 72 -1.46 -16.92 17.62
N TRP A 73 -1.53 -18.20 17.27
CA TRP A 73 -0.41 -19.14 17.34
C TRP A 73 -0.30 -19.95 16.06
N ASN A 74 0.92 -20.06 15.51
CA ASN A 74 1.23 -20.93 14.37
C ASN A 74 2.01 -22.16 14.85
N PRO A 75 1.41 -23.36 14.88
CA PRO A 75 2.08 -24.60 15.30
C PRO A 75 3.02 -25.19 14.23
N HIS A 76 2.98 -24.67 13.00
CA HIS A 76 3.70 -25.25 11.85
C HIS A 76 5.13 -24.74 11.70
N GLN A 77 5.56 -23.77 12.51
CA GLN A 77 6.90 -23.19 12.47
C GLN A 77 7.57 -23.31 13.84
N ALA A 78 8.83 -23.73 13.87
CA ALA A 78 9.69 -23.75 15.07
C ALA A 78 9.03 -24.35 16.34
N CYS A 79 8.25 -25.43 16.20
CA CYS A 79 7.46 -26.05 17.29
C CYS A 79 6.36 -25.15 17.89
N GLY A 80 6.06 -24.03 17.26
CA GLY A 80 5.05 -23.07 17.66
C GLY A 80 5.61 -21.65 17.80
N VAL A 81 5.01 -20.69 17.08
CA VAL A 81 5.36 -19.27 17.18
C VAL A 81 4.11 -18.39 17.33
N PRO A 82 4.21 -17.24 18.05
CA PRO A 82 3.11 -16.29 18.12
C PRO A 82 2.92 -15.61 16.76
N PHE A 83 1.80 -15.89 16.10
CA PHE A 83 1.58 -15.51 14.70
C PHE A 83 1.04 -14.08 14.56
N LEU A 84 0.05 -13.70 15.37
CA LEU A 84 -0.52 -12.35 15.36
C LEU A 84 0.50 -11.29 15.81
N ALA A 85 1.46 -11.68 16.65
CA ALA A 85 2.51 -10.78 17.15
C ALA A 85 3.59 -10.49 16.10
N ASP A 86 3.67 -11.29 15.03
CA ASP A 86 4.65 -11.09 13.98
C ASP A 86 4.23 -9.95 13.06
N CYS A 87 5.00 -8.87 13.13
CA CYS A 87 4.76 -7.65 12.38
C CYS A 87 4.91 -7.85 10.85
N ASN A 88 5.66 -8.85 10.41
CA ASN A 88 5.90 -9.11 8.99
C ASN A 88 4.62 -9.53 8.25
N HIS A 89 3.63 -10.08 8.95
CA HIS A 89 2.36 -10.48 8.35
C HIS A 89 1.37 -9.32 8.24
N SER A 90 1.51 -8.29 9.09
CA SER A 90 0.67 -7.08 9.09
C SER A 90 -0.83 -7.38 8.97
N LEU A 91 -1.32 -8.43 9.64
CA LEU A 91 -2.68 -8.97 9.45
C LEU A 91 -3.79 -7.94 9.67
N LEU A 92 -3.56 -6.99 10.59
CA LEU A 92 -4.50 -5.96 10.97
C LEU A 92 -4.46 -4.73 10.06
N HIS A 93 -3.54 -4.68 9.08
CA HIS A 93 -3.43 -3.55 8.19
C HIS A 93 -4.63 -3.51 7.23
N PRO A 94 -5.31 -2.35 7.03
CA PRO A 94 -6.55 -2.26 6.27
C PRO A 94 -6.41 -2.61 4.78
N ILE A 95 -5.23 -2.38 4.18
CA ILE A 95 -4.96 -2.84 2.81
C ILE A 95 -5.07 -4.38 2.71
N ASN A 96 -4.81 -5.11 3.81
CA ASN A 96 -4.84 -6.57 3.82
C ASN A 96 -6.25 -7.14 4.00
N ILE A 97 -7.30 -6.30 4.12
CA ILE A 97 -8.70 -6.74 4.08
C ILE A 97 -9.01 -7.52 2.79
N VAL A 98 -8.28 -7.23 1.70
CA VAL A 98 -8.42 -7.97 0.42
C VAL A 98 -8.21 -9.49 0.58
N PHE A 99 -7.44 -9.93 1.58
CA PHE A 99 -7.20 -11.35 1.87
C PHE A 99 -8.34 -12.03 2.63
N CYS A 100 -9.25 -11.26 3.20
CA CYS A 100 -10.48 -11.79 3.79
C CYS A 100 -11.54 -12.07 2.70
N ILE A 101 -11.45 -11.41 1.55
CA ILE A 101 -12.48 -11.46 0.49
C ILE A 101 -12.09 -12.43 -0.63
N ALA A 102 -10.80 -12.56 -0.93
CA ALA A 102 -10.31 -13.37 -2.04
C ALA A 102 -9.35 -14.50 -1.59
N PRO A 103 -9.17 -15.56 -2.39
CA PRO A 103 -8.11 -16.54 -2.20
C PRO A 103 -6.74 -15.85 -2.15
N THR A 104 -5.80 -16.39 -1.38
CA THR A 104 -4.52 -15.74 -1.06
C THR A 104 -3.75 -15.28 -2.29
N GLU A 105 -3.66 -16.11 -3.34
CA GLU A 105 -3.00 -15.76 -4.61
C GLU A 105 -3.60 -14.50 -5.26
N ARG A 106 -4.93 -14.46 -5.38
CA ARG A 106 -5.65 -13.31 -5.97
C ARG A 106 -5.61 -12.10 -5.05
N ALA A 107 -5.69 -12.33 -3.74
CA ALA A 107 -5.61 -11.28 -2.74
C ALA A 107 -4.26 -10.57 -2.78
N MET A 108 -3.16 -11.31 -3.00
CA MET A 108 -1.82 -10.71 -3.14
C MET A 108 -1.74 -9.81 -4.38
N ALA A 109 -2.20 -10.29 -5.54
CA ALA A 109 -2.25 -9.46 -6.75
C ALA A 109 -3.12 -8.21 -6.54
N LEU A 110 -4.28 -8.38 -5.91
CA LEU A 110 -5.18 -7.27 -5.59
C LEU A 110 -4.55 -6.29 -4.59
N GLN A 111 -3.81 -6.80 -3.59
CA GLN A 111 -3.11 -5.96 -2.63
C GLN A 111 -2.05 -5.11 -3.31
N VAL A 112 -1.26 -5.70 -4.21
CA VAL A 112 -0.26 -4.96 -4.98
C VAL A 112 -0.92 -3.87 -5.82
N PHE A 113 -2.02 -4.22 -6.50
CA PHE A 113 -2.79 -3.27 -7.30
C PHE A 113 -3.32 -2.07 -6.49
N VAL A 114 -3.95 -2.36 -5.35
CA VAL A 114 -4.48 -1.34 -4.44
C VAL A 114 -3.36 -0.50 -3.84
N GLY A 115 -2.25 -1.14 -3.44
CA GLY A 115 -1.06 -0.50 -2.89
C GLY A 115 -0.43 0.49 -3.87
N LEU A 116 -0.16 0.07 -5.10
CA LEU A 116 0.42 0.92 -6.15
C LEU A 116 -0.48 2.11 -6.49
N THR A 117 -1.79 1.88 -6.58
CA THR A 117 -2.77 2.94 -6.83
C THR A 117 -2.77 3.97 -5.69
N LEU A 118 -2.78 3.50 -4.44
CA LEU A 118 -2.72 4.35 -3.25
C LEU A 118 -1.40 5.13 -3.18
N MET A 119 -0.26 4.47 -3.43
CA MET A 119 1.06 5.11 -3.46
C MET A 119 1.09 6.29 -4.43
N GLY A 120 0.63 6.09 -5.67
CA GLY A 120 0.61 7.14 -6.68
C GLY A 120 -0.34 8.27 -6.31
N LEU A 121 -1.55 7.94 -5.85
CA LEU A 121 -2.58 8.93 -5.50
C LEU A 121 -2.16 9.78 -4.30
N LEU A 122 -1.63 9.17 -3.25
CA LEU A 122 -1.15 9.86 -2.06
C LEU A 122 0.07 10.73 -2.37
N MET A 123 0.98 10.26 -3.24
CA MET A 123 2.10 11.07 -3.71
C MET A 123 1.64 12.29 -4.52
N VAL A 124 0.62 12.14 -5.39
CA VAL A 124 0.04 13.27 -6.12
C VAL A 124 -0.57 14.27 -5.14
N LEU A 125 -1.35 13.82 -4.15
CA LEU A 125 -1.93 14.68 -3.12
C LEU A 125 -0.84 15.44 -2.34
N PHE A 126 0.24 14.76 -1.97
CA PHE A 126 1.40 15.36 -1.34
C PHE A 126 2.02 16.46 -2.23
N LEU A 127 2.31 16.18 -3.50
CA LEU A 127 2.89 17.17 -4.42
C LEU A 127 1.94 18.35 -4.69
N ARG A 128 0.62 18.10 -4.73
CA ARG A 128 -0.39 19.16 -4.82
C ARG A 128 -0.39 20.06 -3.58
N GLU A 129 -0.12 19.51 -2.40
CA GLU A 129 0.13 20.32 -1.20
C GLU A 129 1.43 21.10 -1.26
N LEU A 130 2.46 20.63 -1.99
CA LEU A 130 3.68 21.42 -2.30
C LEU A 130 3.42 22.62 -3.22
N GLY A 131 2.22 22.76 -3.79
CA GLY A 131 1.93 23.79 -4.78
C GLY A 131 2.42 23.42 -6.18
N VAL A 132 2.78 22.16 -6.41
CA VAL A 132 3.19 21.65 -7.72
C VAL A 132 1.97 21.57 -8.65
N GLY A 133 2.16 21.89 -9.94
CA GLY A 133 1.14 21.76 -10.97
C GLY A 133 0.64 20.31 -11.14
N TYR A 134 -0.57 20.12 -11.66
CA TYR A 134 -1.17 18.78 -11.80
C TYR A 134 -0.34 17.82 -12.67
N SER A 135 0.24 18.31 -13.77
CA SER A 135 1.06 17.48 -14.68
C SER A 135 2.33 16.97 -14.00
N ALA A 136 3.06 17.86 -13.30
CA ALA A 136 4.26 17.49 -12.55
C ALA A 136 3.92 16.61 -11.33
N ALA A 137 2.79 16.85 -10.66
CA ALA A 137 2.33 15.99 -9.57
C ALA A 137 1.99 14.58 -10.07
N LEU A 138 1.30 14.46 -11.22
CA LEU A 138 1.02 13.17 -11.85
C LEU A 138 2.31 12.43 -12.22
N ALA A 139 3.26 13.12 -12.86
CA ALA A 139 4.55 12.53 -13.21
C ALA A 139 5.30 12.01 -11.96
N GLY A 140 5.31 12.78 -10.87
CA GLY A 140 5.92 12.34 -9.61
C GLY A 140 5.19 11.17 -8.94
N GLY A 141 3.86 11.14 -9.02
CA GLY A 141 3.06 10.00 -8.53
C GLY A 141 3.29 8.72 -9.31
N VAL A 142 3.34 8.81 -10.64
CA VAL A 142 3.66 7.68 -11.53
C VAL A 142 5.09 7.20 -11.28
N ALA A 143 6.06 8.12 -11.19
CA ALA A 143 7.45 7.78 -10.92
C ALA A 143 7.64 7.10 -9.57
N TYR A 144 6.89 7.50 -8.54
CA TYR A 144 6.93 6.87 -7.22
C TYR A 144 6.26 5.50 -7.21
N ALA A 145 5.03 5.41 -7.72
CA ALA A 145 4.26 4.17 -7.75
C ALA A 145 4.96 3.10 -8.58
N PHE A 146 5.45 3.44 -9.77
CA PHE A 146 6.05 2.49 -10.72
C PHE A 146 7.58 2.49 -10.71
N SER A 147 8.19 2.87 -9.58
CA SER A 147 9.64 2.77 -9.40
C SER A 147 10.10 1.31 -9.31
N GLY A 148 11.39 1.06 -9.58
CA GLY A 148 11.99 -0.27 -9.38
C GLY A 148 11.88 -0.75 -7.93
N ALA A 149 11.89 0.16 -6.96
CA ALA A 149 11.70 -0.16 -5.54
C ALA A 149 10.31 -0.76 -5.27
N SER A 150 9.27 -0.23 -5.90
CA SER A 150 7.91 -0.79 -5.82
C SER A 150 7.83 -2.20 -6.40
N ALA A 151 8.61 -2.49 -7.46
CA ALA A 151 8.69 -3.81 -8.09
C ALA A 151 9.30 -4.82 -7.12
N SER A 152 10.45 -4.49 -6.55
CA SER A 152 11.14 -5.35 -5.58
C SER A 152 10.30 -5.59 -4.32
N MET A 153 9.49 -4.61 -3.89
CA MET A 153 8.63 -4.73 -2.72
C MET A 153 7.28 -5.40 -3.01
N ALA A 154 6.89 -5.63 -4.27
CA ALA A 154 5.62 -6.27 -4.60
C ALA A 154 5.51 -7.71 -4.05
N SER A 155 6.65 -8.39 -3.87
CA SER A 155 6.73 -9.70 -3.23
C SER A 155 6.56 -9.65 -1.71
N ARG A 156 6.59 -8.47 -1.08
CA ARG A 156 6.54 -8.28 0.38
C ARG A 156 5.41 -7.33 0.75
N PRO A 157 4.20 -7.84 0.97
CA PRO A 157 3.03 -6.97 1.02
C PRO A 157 2.99 -6.00 2.23
N ALA A 158 3.62 -6.37 3.35
CA ALA A 158 3.81 -5.46 4.49
C ALA A 158 4.69 -4.23 4.15
N LEU A 159 5.76 -4.43 3.39
CA LEU A 159 6.61 -3.33 2.95
C LEU A 159 5.90 -2.43 1.94
N LEU A 160 5.14 -3.03 1.02
CA LEU A 160 4.36 -2.26 0.05
C LEU A 160 3.30 -1.37 0.76
N ALA A 161 2.63 -1.91 1.78
CA ALA A 161 1.72 -1.13 2.61
C ALA A 161 2.41 0.04 3.33
N THR A 162 3.65 -0.16 3.79
CA THR A 162 4.46 0.90 4.41
C THR A 162 4.83 2.00 3.41
N MET A 163 5.22 1.61 2.18
CA MET A 163 5.50 2.56 1.10
C MET A 163 4.24 3.34 0.69
N ALA A 164 3.07 2.72 0.71
CA ALA A 164 1.80 3.41 0.48
C ALA A 164 1.48 4.44 1.58
N CYS A 165 1.76 4.13 2.85
CA CYS A 165 1.48 5.04 3.97
C CYS A 165 2.46 6.22 4.07
N SER A 166 3.68 6.08 3.54
CA SER A 166 4.74 7.11 3.60
C SER A 166 4.31 8.49 3.03
N PRO A 167 3.81 8.60 1.78
CA PRO A 167 3.33 9.89 1.26
C PRO A 167 2.10 10.41 2.00
N MET A 168 1.25 9.53 2.56
CA MET A 168 0.11 9.95 3.39
C MET A 168 0.56 10.66 4.67
N LEU A 169 1.61 10.15 5.32
CA LEU A 169 2.19 10.75 6.52
C LEU A 169 2.70 12.16 6.22
N PHE A 170 3.48 12.34 5.15
CA PHE A 170 4.02 13.64 4.77
C PHE A 170 2.93 14.64 4.37
N TRP A 171 1.88 14.16 3.66
CA TRP A 171 0.73 14.98 3.33
C TRP A 171 -0.02 15.43 4.59
N ALA A 172 -0.35 14.51 5.48
CA ALA A 172 -1.11 14.79 6.70
C ALA A 172 -0.33 15.72 7.67
N LEU A 173 0.97 15.49 7.86
CA LEU A 173 1.84 16.35 8.68
C LEU A 173 1.82 17.80 8.20
N ARG A 174 1.79 17.99 6.88
CA ARG A 174 1.82 19.31 6.29
C ARG A 174 0.48 20.03 6.34
N VAL A 175 -0.62 19.30 6.16
CA VAL A 175 -1.98 19.82 6.38
C VAL A 175 -2.13 20.31 7.82
N TYR A 176 -1.66 19.53 8.80
CA TYR A 176 -1.67 19.91 10.21
C TYR A 176 -0.81 21.16 10.49
N SER A 177 0.36 21.27 9.87
CA SER A 177 1.26 22.43 10.05
C SER A 177 0.70 23.73 9.47
N ARG A 178 -0.14 23.68 8.42
CA ARG A 178 -0.75 24.88 7.81
C ARG A 178 -2.06 25.30 8.47
N HIS A 179 -2.88 24.34 8.85
CA HIS A 179 -4.17 24.60 9.48
C HIS A 179 -4.25 23.77 10.76
N TRP A 180 -4.41 24.45 11.90
CA TRP A 180 -4.65 23.83 13.21
C TRP A 180 -6.07 23.23 13.28
N ARG A 181 -6.36 22.29 12.37
CA ARG A 181 -7.64 21.61 12.23
C ARG A 181 -7.48 20.18 12.76
N MET A 182 -8.37 19.79 13.66
CA MET A 182 -8.41 18.45 14.27
C MET A 182 -8.47 17.33 13.21
N SER A 183 -9.05 17.58 12.04
CA SER A 183 -9.05 16.63 10.92
C SER A 183 -7.64 16.25 10.45
N GLY A 184 -6.69 17.19 10.44
CA GLY A 184 -5.29 16.92 10.09
C GLY A 184 -4.58 16.06 11.14
N ALA A 185 -4.88 16.29 12.42
CA ALA A 185 -4.34 15.50 13.54
C ALA A 185 -4.88 14.05 13.56
N VAL A 186 -6.15 13.87 13.21
CA VAL A 186 -6.75 12.52 13.07
C VAL A 186 -6.14 11.78 11.88
N LEU A 187 -5.93 12.47 10.74
CA LEU A 187 -5.30 11.88 9.56
C LEU A 187 -3.83 11.50 9.80
N THR A 188 -3.06 12.33 10.49
CA THR A 188 -1.68 11.98 10.88
C THR A 188 -1.65 10.83 11.88
N GLY A 189 -2.52 10.85 12.89
CA GLY A 189 -2.65 9.77 13.86
C GLY A 189 -3.02 8.44 13.22
N LEU A 190 -3.95 8.47 12.26
CA LEU A 190 -4.33 7.29 11.47
C LEU A 190 -3.16 6.83 10.60
N ALA A 191 -2.48 7.73 9.88
CA ALA A 191 -1.31 7.37 9.07
C ALA A 191 -0.20 6.73 9.92
N LEU A 192 0.07 7.27 11.11
CA LEU A 192 1.03 6.70 12.07
C LEU A 192 0.58 5.33 12.57
N ALA A 193 -0.68 5.19 12.97
CA ALA A 193 -1.22 3.90 13.40
C ALA A 193 -1.10 2.85 12.29
N LEU A 194 -1.39 3.22 11.05
CA LEU A 194 -1.25 2.33 9.89
C LEU A 194 0.20 1.96 9.62
N LEU A 195 1.14 2.90 9.80
CA LEU A 195 2.56 2.64 9.64
C LEU A 195 3.10 1.70 10.72
N VAL A 196 2.62 1.84 11.97
CA VAL A 196 2.91 0.89 13.06
C VAL A 196 2.31 -0.48 12.76
N LEU A 197 1.06 -0.53 12.26
CA LEU A 197 0.38 -1.78 11.91
C LEU A 197 0.97 -2.48 10.69
N ALA A 198 1.61 -1.74 9.78
CA ALA A 198 2.36 -2.29 8.64
C ALA A 198 3.69 -2.94 9.05
N GLY A 199 4.03 -2.89 10.34
CA GLY A 199 5.12 -3.67 10.89
C GLY A 199 6.51 -3.22 10.44
N ALA A 200 6.65 -1.95 10.02
CA ALA A 200 7.94 -1.39 9.62
C ALA A 200 8.99 -1.70 10.69
N PRO A 201 10.01 -2.51 10.40
CA PRO A 201 11.10 -2.71 11.33
C PRO A 201 11.76 -1.36 11.57
N ALA A 202 11.85 -0.97 12.85
CA ALA A 202 12.75 0.08 13.28
C ALA A 202 14.21 -0.31 13.02
#